data_AF-A0A353V2E8-F1
#
_entry.id   AF-A0A353V2E8-F1
#
_cell.length_a   1.000
_cell.length_b   1.000
_cell.length_c   1.000
_cell.angle_alpha   90.00
_cell.angle_beta   90.00
_cell.angle_gamma   90.00
#
_symmetry.space_group_name_H-M   'P 1'
#
loop_
_entity.id
_entity.type
_entity.pdbx_description
1 polymer ?
#
loop_
_entity_poly.entity_id
_entity_poly.type
_entity_poly.pdbx_seq_one_letter_code
_entity_poly.pdbx_strand_id
1 'polypeptide(L)'
;MTELTRDLVRIPSVVRPGEPSATEADVARHVERWFRKEGFALEVHEVAPGRPNVLAWLGDAGPGRSLLLEGHTDVVTEGDPAEWTHPPFAAELVDGRIYGRGAADMKSGLAAAMLAAAALRRSGARLGGRLVVGALVDEEG
;
A
#
# COMPACT_ATOMS: atom_id res chain seq x y z
N MET A 1 3.95 -4.44 11.78
CA MET A 1 4.52 -3.48 10.81
C MET A 1 5.38 -4.20 9.80
N THR A 2 6.47 -4.81 10.24
CA THR A 2 7.46 -5.50 9.39
C THR A 2 6.83 -6.47 8.38
N GLU A 3 5.95 -7.38 8.80
CA GLU A 3 5.42 -8.38 7.86
C GLU A 3 4.53 -7.76 6.77
N LEU A 4 3.66 -6.82 7.12
CA LEU A 4 2.83 -6.13 6.12
C LEU A 4 3.69 -5.39 5.09
N THR A 5 4.75 -4.69 5.54
CA THR A 5 5.69 -4.05 4.63
C THR A 5 6.36 -5.07 3.71
N ARG A 6 6.79 -6.21 4.25
CA ARG A 6 7.43 -7.27 3.45
C ARG A 6 6.47 -7.87 2.44
N ASP A 7 5.22 -8.11 2.81
CA ASP A 7 4.18 -8.62 1.92
C ASP A 7 3.93 -7.68 0.75
N LEU A 8 3.85 -6.37 1.00
CA LEU A 8 3.73 -5.37 -0.07
C LEU A 8 4.97 -5.34 -0.97
N VAL A 9 6.17 -5.38 -0.40
CA VAL A 9 7.44 -5.37 -1.16
C VAL A 9 7.59 -6.61 -2.04
N ARG A 10 7.13 -7.77 -1.57
CA ARG A 10 7.17 -9.04 -2.32
C ARG A 10 6.28 -9.07 -3.55
N ILE A 11 5.36 -8.12 -3.68
CA ILE A 11 4.52 -7.97 -4.86
C ILE A 11 5.15 -6.92 -5.76
N PRO A 12 5.78 -7.32 -6.89
CA PRO A 12 6.30 -6.35 -7.83
C PRO A 12 5.16 -5.52 -8.39
N SER A 13 5.33 -4.20 -8.35
CA SER A 13 4.39 -3.20 -8.86
C SER A 13 5.12 -2.15 -9.69
N VAL A 14 6.15 -2.60 -10.41
CA VAL A 14 6.84 -1.79 -11.41
C VAL A 14 5.94 -1.74 -12.64
N VAL A 15 5.54 -0.54 -13.05
CA VAL A 15 4.79 -0.35 -14.29
C VAL A 15 5.77 -0.42 -15.46
N ARG A 16 5.52 -1.30 -16.43
CA ARG A 16 6.36 -1.46 -17.62
C ARG A 16 5.54 -1.23 -18.89
N PRO A 17 5.80 -0.15 -19.65
CA PRO A 17 5.12 0.09 -20.90
C PRO A 17 5.26 -1.10 -21.86
N GLY A 18 4.13 -1.63 -22.33
CA GLY A 18 4.09 -2.77 -23.26
C GLY A 18 4.01 -4.15 -22.59
N GLU A 19 4.02 -4.23 -21.26
CA GLU A 19 3.85 -5.48 -20.50
C GLU A 19 2.54 -5.45 -19.70
N PRO A 20 1.42 -6.01 -20.22
CA PRO A 20 0.10 -5.87 -19.60
C PRO A 20 -0.04 -6.43 -18.17
N SER A 21 0.87 -7.31 -17.76
CA SER A 21 0.90 -7.88 -16.40
C SER A 21 1.73 -7.07 -15.42
N ALA A 22 2.56 -6.14 -15.88
CA ALA A 22 3.42 -5.30 -15.05
C ALA A 22 2.64 -4.03 -14.65
N THR A 23 1.73 -4.20 -13.69
CA THR A 23 0.81 -3.16 -13.19
C THR A 23 0.67 -3.24 -11.67
N GLU A 24 -0.05 -2.29 -11.07
CA GLU A 24 -0.32 -2.22 -9.63
C GLU A 24 -1.46 -3.16 -9.17
N ALA A 25 -2.11 -3.89 -10.09
CA ALA A 25 -3.31 -4.65 -9.80
C ALA A 25 -3.13 -5.67 -8.65
N ASP A 26 -2.00 -6.38 -8.60
CA ASP A 26 -1.75 -7.40 -7.59
C ASP A 26 -1.53 -6.80 -6.19
N VAL A 27 -0.80 -5.70 -6.10
CA VAL A 27 -0.56 -5.02 -4.81
C VAL A 27 -1.84 -4.36 -4.33
N ALA A 28 -2.62 -3.73 -5.21
CA ALA A 28 -3.93 -3.18 -4.88
C ALA A 28 -4.91 -4.26 -4.38
N ARG A 29 -4.96 -5.43 -5.05
CA ARG A 29 -5.74 -6.59 -4.56
C ARG A 29 -5.28 -7.07 -3.18
N HIS A 30 -3.98 -7.02 -2.90
CA HIS A 30 -3.47 -7.36 -1.56
C HIS A 30 -3.96 -6.35 -0.51
N VAL A 31 -3.84 -5.05 -0.78
CA VAL A 31 -4.31 -3.97 0.11
C VAL A 31 -5.82 -4.08 0.36
N GLU A 32 -6.60 -4.29 -0.69
CA GLU A 32 -8.05 -4.50 -0.61
C GLU A 32 -8.40 -5.70 0.30
N ARG A 33 -7.79 -6.87 0.07
CA ARG A 33 -8.02 -8.06 0.92
C ARG A 33 -7.64 -7.79 2.37
N TRP A 34 -6.54 -7.08 2.59
CA TRP A 34 -6.09 -6.73 3.94
C TRP A 34 -7.13 -5.87 4.67
N PHE A 35 -7.62 -4.79 4.04
CA PHE A 35 -8.65 -3.94 4.63
C PHE A 35 -9.98 -4.64 4.86
N ARG A 36 -10.42 -5.51 3.93
CA ARG A 36 -11.62 -6.34 4.13
C ARG A 36 -11.47 -7.25 5.35
N LYS A 37 -10.32 -7.91 5.51
CA LYS A 37 -10.03 -8.76 6.66
C LYS A 37 -10.05 -7.97 7.98
N GLU A 38 -9.56 -6.74 7.96
CA GLU A 38 -9.60 -5.83 9.10
C GLU A 38 -11.00 -5.20 9.33
N GLY A 39 -11.98 -5.48 8.47
CA GLY A 39 -13.36 -5.04 8.61
C GLY A 39 -13.59 -3.55 8.33
N PHE A 40 -12.86 -3.01 7.35
CA PHE A 40 -13.04 -1.66 6.85
C PHE A 40 -14.07 -1.62 5.71
N ALA A 41 -14.81 -0.51 5.62
CA ALA A 41 -15.46 -0.14 4.38
C ALA A 41 -14.39 0.41 3.42
N LEU A 42 -14.53 0.09 2.13
CA LEU A 42 -13.58 0.50 1.11
C LEU A 42 -14.23 0.57 -0.26
N GLU A 43 -13.58 1.31 -1.15
CA GLU A 43 -13.83 1.33 -2.59
C GLU A 43 -12.54 1.06 -3.35
N VAL A 44 -12.70 0.47 -4.54
CA VAL A 44 -11.61 0.25 -5.50
C VAL A 44 -11.99 0.96 -6.79
N HIS A 45 -11.14 1.88 -7.25
CA HIS A 45 -11.39 2.68 -8.45
C HIS A 45 -10.32 2.37 -9.48
N GLU A 46 -10.70 1.73 -10.59
CA GLU A 46 -9.78 1.49 -11.70
C GLU A 46 -9.52 2.79 -12.47
N VAL A 47 -8.27 3.27 -12.44
CA VAL A 47 -7.85 4.54 -13.08
C VAL A 47 -7.45 4.29 -14.54
N ALA A 48 -6.72 3.20 -14.77
CA ALA A 48 -6.35 2.66 -16.06
C ALA A 48 -6.33 1.12 -15.97
N PRO A 49 -6.30 0.39 -17.10
CA PRO A 49 -6.32 -1.08 -17.08
C PRO A 49 -5.26 -1.66 -16.15
N GLY A 50 -5.68 -2.35 -15.08
CA GLY A 50 -4.78 -2.93 -14.10
C GLY A 50 -4.13 -1.95 -13.11
N ARG A 51 -4.56 -0.68 -13.09
CA ARG A 51 -4.04 0.35 -12.18
C ARG A 51 -5.15 0.90 -11.26
N PRO A 52 -5.60 0.15 -10.25
CA PRO A 52 -6.68 0.59 -9.39
C PRO A 52 -6.19 1.28 -8.09
N ASN A 53 -6.83 2.39 -7.75
CA ASN A 53 -6.73 2.99 -6.41
C ASN A 53 -7.57 2.19 -5.41
N VAL A 54 -7.10 2.08 -4.17
CA VAL A 54 -7.87 1.52 -3.05
C VAL A 54 -8.05 2.59 -1.97
N LEU A 55 -9.31 2.92 -1.66
CA LEU A 55 -9.68 3.88 -0.63
C LEU A 55 -10.43 3.15 0.48
N ALA A 56 -9.83 3.00 1.65
CA ALA A 56 -10.46 2.39 2.82
C ALA A 56 -10.70 3.43 3.92
N TRP A 57 -11.78 3.32 4.70
CA TRP A 57 -12.07 4.33 5.71
C TRP A 57 -12.65 3.78 7.02
N LEU A 58 -12.39 4.54 8.09
CA LEU A 58 -12.95 4.37 9.42
C LEU A 58 -13.80 5.60 9.77
N GLY A 59 -15.00 5.35 10.28
CA GLY A 59 -15.95 6.40 10.67
C GLY A 59 -16.73 6.96 9.48
N ASP A 60 -17.71 7.81 9.82
CA ASP A 60 -18.62 8.42 8.87
C ASP A 60 -18.21 9.84 8.50
N ALA A 61 -18.77 10.35 7.41
CA ALA A 61 -18.68 11.76 7.07
C ALA A 61 -19.58 12.57 8.03
N GLY A 62 -19.05 12.82 9.24
CA GLY A 62 -19.69 13.62 10.28
C GLY A 62 -19.28 15.10 10.24
N PRO A 63 -19.74 15.91 11.21
CA PRO A 63 -19.43 17.34 11.29
C PRO A 63 -17.98 17.64 11.73
N GLY A 64 -17.23 16.63 12.18
CA GLY A 64 -15.81 16.76 12.52
C GLY A 64 -14.90 16.76 11.29
N ARG A 65 -13.61 17.02 11.51
CA ARG A 65 -12.60 17.02 10.44
C ARG A 65 -12.31 15.59 9.97
N SER A 66 -12.16 15.44 8.66
CA SER A 66 -11.66 14.21 8.05
C SER A 66 -10.18 14.33 7.72
N LEU A 67 -9.48 13.21 7.70
CA LEU A 67 -8.07 13.09 7.36
C LEU A 67 -7.88 11.98 6.32
N LEU A 68 -7.12 12.26 5.28
CA LEU A 68 -6.62 11.26 4.34
C LEU A 68 -5.14 11.02 4.64
N LEU A 69 -4.78 9.77 4.90
CA LEU A 69 -3.41 9.29 4.86
C LEU A 69 -3.21 8.62 3.50
N GLU A 70 -2.29 9.15 2.72
CA GLU A 70 -2.11 8.75 1.33
C GLU A 70 -0.71 8.14 1.16
N GLY A 71 -0.65 7.14 0.28
CA GLY A 71 0.59 6.66 -0.28
C GLY A 71 0.33 5.89 -1.56
N HIS A 72 1.39 5.67 -2.33
CA HIS A 72 1.34 4.97 -3.60
C HIS A 72 1.76 3.50 -3.48
N THR A 73 1.45 2.75 -4.53
CA THR A 73 1.69 1.30 -4.59
C THR A 73 2.66 0.89 -5.68
N ASP A 74 2.81 1.70 -6.72
CA ASP A 74 3.83 1.59 -7.74
C ASP A 74 5.24 1.78 -7.15
N VAL A 75 6.24 1.35 -7.91
CA VAL A 75 7.64 1.51 -7.55
C VAL A 75 8.44 1.74 -8.81
N VAL A 76 9.51 2.53 -8.72
CA VAL A 76 10.49 2.60 -9.81
C VAL A 76 11.09 1.24 -10.14
N THR A 77 11.69 1.13 -11.32
CA THR A 77 12.43 -0.07 -11.73
C THR A 77 13.50 -0.45 -10.70
N GLU A 78 13.72 -1.75 -10.56
CA GLU A 78 14.79 -2.33 -9.76
C GLU A 78 16.17 -2.12 -10.39
N GLY A 79 16.28 -1.66 -11.64
CA GLY A 79 17.57 -1.60 -12.35
C GLY A 79 18.07 -3.00 -12.72
N ASP A 80 19.38 -3.22 -12.70
CA ASP A 80 19.98 -4.55 -12.93
C ASP A 80 19.89 -5.41 -11.66
N PRO A 81 19.13 -6.53 -11.65
CA PRO A 81 19.04 -7.41 -10.49
C PRO A 81 20.39 -7.97 -10.02
N ALA A 82 21.40 -8.06 -10.89
CA ALA A 82 22.74 -8.54 -10.53
C ALA A 82 23.52 -7.57 -9.65
N GLU A 83 23.16 -6.28 -9.63
CA GLU A 83 23.78 -5.27 -8.77
C GLU A 83 23.20 -5.28 -7.34
N TRP A 84 22.11 -6.02 -7.11
CA TRP A 84 21.49 -6.12 -5.79
C TRP A 84 22.18 -7.16 -4.92
N THR A 85 22.60 -6.75 -3.72
CA THR A 85 23.05 -7.70 -2.68
C THR A 85 21.91 -8.57 -2.15
N HIS A 86 20.69 -8.02 -2.10
CA HIS A 86 19.46 -8.70 -1.68
C HIS A 86 18.44 -8.58 -2.81
N PRO A 87 17.81 -9.67 -3.29
CA PRO A 87 16.90 -9.58 -4.43
C PRO A 87 15.79 -8.54 -4.21
N PRO A 88 15.51 -7.67 -5.19
CA PRO A 88 14.72 -6.45 -4.99
C PRO A 88 13.31 -6.71 -4.45
N PHE A 89 12.71 -7.85 -4.76
CA PHE A 89 11.36 -8.21 -4.31
C PHE A 89 11.35 -9.39 -3.32
N ALA A 90 12.49 -9.77 -2.72
CA ALA A 90 12.51 -10.80 -1.68
C ALA A 90 12.06 -10.27 -0.30
N ALA A 91 12.16 -8.95 -0.09
CA ALA A 91 11.90 -8.29 1.18
C ALA A 91 12.70 -8.94 2.33
N GLU A 92 14.02 -9.07 2.16
CA GLU A 92 14.88 -9.67 3.18
C GLU A 92 14.98 -8.78 4.41
N LEU A 93 14.85 -9.38 5.59
CA LEU A 93 15.02 -8.68 6.87
C LEU A 93 16.39 -9.05 7.44
N VAL A 94 17.33 -8.12 7.37
CA VAL A 94 18.71 -8.30 7.82
C VAL A 94 19.05 -7.18 8.80
N ASP A 95 19.51 -7.53 9.99
CA ASP A 95 19.90 -6.60 11.05
C ASP A 95 18.86 -5.48 11.32
N GLY A 96 17.58 -5.86 11.33
CA GLY A 96 16.46 -4.96 11.60
C GLY A 96 16.06 -4.06 10.43
N ARG A 97 16.64 -4.23 9.24
CA ARG A 97 16.32 -3.48 8.02
C ARG A 97 15.67 -4.38 6.99
N ILE A 98 14.64 -3.88 6.33
CA ILE A 98 14.04 -4.55 5.17
C ILE A 98 14.76 -4.05 3.92
N TYR A 99 15.34 -4.97 3.17
CA TYR A 99 15.93 -4.70 1.86
C TYR A 99 14.95 -5.12 0.76
N GLY A 100 14.60 -4.17 -0.10
CA GLY A 100 13.78 -4.41 -1.28
C GLY A 100 13.28 -3.12 -1.94
N ARG A 101 13.03 -3.19 -3.25
CA ARG A 101 12.41 -2.11 -4.01
C ARG A 101 11.00 -1.85 -3.47
N GLY A 102 10.72 -0.58 -3.19
CA GLY A 102 9.45 -0.17 -2.58
C GLY A 102 9.49 -0.08 -1.05
N ALA A 103 10.52 -0.63 -0.38
CA ALA A 103 10.51 -0.73 1.07
C ALA A 103 10.45 0.64 1.74
N ALA A 104 11.37 1.55 1.40
CA ALA A 104 11.33 2.93 1.88
C ALA A 104 10.30 3.77 1.12
N ASP A 105 10.28 3.65 -0.22
CA ASP A 105 9.49 4.48 -1.12
C ASP A 105 8.46 3.65 -1.92
N MET A 106 7.19 3.61 -1.52
CA MET A 106 6.68 4.09 -0.22
C MET A 106 5.87 3.04 0.56
N LYS A 107 6.10 1.75 0.30
CA LYS A 107 5.31 0.64 0.85
C LYS A 107 5.39 0.53 2.37
N SER A 108 6.50 0.93 3.01
CA SER A 108 6.55 0.99 4.49
C SER A 108 5.67 2.10 5.07
N GLY A 109 5.61 3.26 4.41
CA GLY A 109 4.72 4.37 4.77
C GLY A 109 3.25 3.98 4.63
N LEU A 110 2.89 3.36 3.50
CA LEU A 110 1.54 2.83 3.28
C LEU A 110 1.17 1.77 4.35
N ALA A 111 2.05 0.81 4.62
CA ALA A 111 1.84 -0.19 5.65
C ALA A 111 1.64 0.43 7.05
N ALA A 112 2.38 1.50 7.37
CA ALA A 112 2.22 2.23 8.62
C ALA A 112 0.84 2.91 8.71
N ALA A 113 0.39 3.57 7.63
CA ALA A 113 -0.94 4.18 7.57
C ALA A 113 -2.07 3.15 7.73
N MET A 114 -1.96 2.01 7.03
CA MET A 114 -2.90 0.87 7.14
C MET A 114 -3.00 0.37 8.59
N LEU A 115 -1.85 0.13 9.23
CA LEU A 115 -1.80 -0.35 10.61
C LEU A 115 -2.29 0.68 11.63
N ALA A 116 -2.01 1.96 11.42
CA ALA A 116 -2.53 3.03 12.27
C ALA A 116 -4.06 3.10 12.22
N ALA A 117 -4.65 3.01 11.03
CA ALA A 117 -6.10 2.93 10.87
C ALA A 117 -6.68 1.68 11.56
N ALA A 118 -6.07 0.51 11.38
CA ALA A 118 -6.52 -0.73 12.03
C ALA A 118 -6.40 -0.67 13.56
N ALA A 119 -5.33 -0.07 14.09
CA ALA A 119 -5.17 0.15 15.53
C ALA A 119 -6.28 1.05 16.09
N LEU A 120 -6.61 2.15 15.41
CA LEU A 120 -7.73 3.02 15.77
C LEU A 120 -9.06 2.26 15.76
N ARG A 121 -9.35 1.49 14.71
CA ARG A 121 -10.56 0.66 14.63
C ARG A 121 -10.65 -0.32 15.81
N ARG A 122 -9.58 -1.06 16.08
CA ARG A 122 -9.53 -2.07 17.15
C ARG A 122 -9.64 -1.45 18.55
N SER A 123 -9.21 -0.21 18.73
CA SER A 123 -9.38 0.52 20.00
C SER A 123 -10.83 0.90 20.31
N GLY A 124 -11.73 0.89 19.31
CA GLY A 124 -13.11 1.34 19.46
C GLY A 124 -13.26 2.86 19.51
N ALA A 125 -12.21 3.62 19.19
CA ALA A 125 -12.26 5.07 19.12
C ALA A 125 -13.35 5.55 18.16
N ARG A 126 -14.19 6.51 18.60
CA ARG A 126 -15.20 7.15 17.77
C ARG A 126 -14.64 8.44 17.19
N LEU A 127 -14.60 8.51 15.87
CA LEU A 127 -14.13 9.69 15.16
C LEU A 127 -15.30 10.65 14.90
N GLY A 128 -15.06 11.96 15.05
CA GLY A 128 -16.06 12.99 14.71
C GLY A 128 -16.18 13.26 13.20
N GLY A 129 -15.18 12.82 12.43
CA GLY A 129 -15.16 12.79 10.96
C GLY A 129 -14.56 11.46 10.50
N ARG A 130 -14.08 11.40 9.25
CA ARG A 130 -13.58 10.16 8.64
C ARG A 130 -12.06 10.13 8.60
N LEU A 131 -11.47 8.99 8.94
CA LEU A 131 -10.09 8.66 8.56
C LEU A 131 -10.13 7.82 7.29
N VAL A 132 -9.46 8.27 6.24
CA VAL A 132 -9.29 7.55 4.98
C VAL A 132 -7.83 7.14 4.83
N VAL A 133 -7.59 5.93 4.36
CA VAL A 133 -6.28 5.50 3.86
C VAL A 133 -6.42 5.28 2.36
N GLY A 134 -5.63 6.00 1.57
CA GLY A 134 -5.55 5.85 0.12
C GLY A 134 -4.26 5.13 -0.27
N ALA A 135 -4.41 3.99 -0.96
CA ALA A 135 -3.34 3.32 -1.68
C ALA A 135 -3.52 3.64 -3.16
N LEU A 136 -2.75 4.60 -3.66
CA LEU A 136 -2.91 5.18 -4.98
C LEU A 136 -1.90 4.60 -5.98
N VAL A 137 -2.13 4.89 -7.26
CA VAL A 137 -1.25 4.53 -8.37
C VAL A 137 -0.64 5.79 -9.01
N ASP A 138 0.39 5.60 -9.83
CA ASP A 138 0.93 6.59 -10.77
C ASP A 138 1.76 7.72 -10.17
N GLU A 139 2.41 7.51 -9.02
CA GLU A 139 3.32 8.51 -8.46
C GLU A 139 4.68 8.49 -9.16
N GLU A 140 5.19 7.31 -9.48
CA GLU A 140 6.49 7.06 -10.13
C GLU A 140 6.40 7.03 -11.67
N GLY A 141 5.16 6.97 -12.21
CA GLY A 141 4.82 7.09 -13.64
C GLY A 141 4.24 5.85 -14.33
#